data_AF-A0A9E2Y6V5-F1
#
_entry.id   AF-A0A9E2Y6V5-F1
#
_cell.length_a   1.000
_cell.length_b   1.000
_cell.length_c   1.000
_cell.angle_alpha   90.00
_cell.angle_beta   90.00
_cell.angle_gamma   90.00
#
_symmetry.space_group_name_H-M   'P 1'
#
loop_
_entity.id
_entity.type
_entity.pdbx_description
1 polymer ?
#
loop_
_entity_poly.entity_id
_entity_poly.type
_entity_poly.pdbx_seq_one_letter_code
_entity_poly.pdbx_strand_id
1 'polypeptide(L)'
;IRPGHVSWTDRAWLSGSHIDSVPTGGKFDGVAGVIAPLECLRAAAEDSLAVPLELIIFAEEEGTTFGIGMIGSRLWTGEIDPSLLAEFRNRDGMSYMEAGRDDGVDPNRLDLDRFQPHGYHGFIEIHIEQGPAMWKRNQSLAIVTAIAGRRQYRVQISGIPNHAGSTPMEYRADALVAASKVITGLQLLAIELSNSTVATVGRIECEPNAINVIPGIVRLTIDVRSPDANLLHIADGRIREMLTNCGAPFEITQTENQPPTPMDAQVCERLRRSADGAIAETASGALHDAAILAPLLPTAMIFVASRDGISHNPAEFSRVEDVAAAAALLLRTTTSPGTSKVTIRELNDFGRTAFDAICGPLFEHSPWIAQQTWPLRPFENVDALHAALFQTMNSASDDAKLALIRAHPDLVGKLARDGQLTADSTGEQASAGLTNLTTDEIRRFDELNSAYRKKFDFPFIICARENRKDAILAVMPRRLENNRQTEIATALAEIAKIARVRLLDRVCDS
;
A
#
# COMPACT_ATOMS: atom_id res chain seq x y z
N ILE A 1 8.44 -23.09 2.10
CA ILE A 1 7.78 -24.43 2.10
C ILE A 1 6.74 -24.45 1.00
N ARG A 2 6.94 -25.26 -0.04
CA ARG A 2 6.03 -25.39 -1.19
C ARG A 2 5.54 -26.85 -1.29
N PRO A 3 4.26 -27.13 -1.60
CA PRO A 3 3.79 -28.50 -1.82
C PRO A 3 4.55 -29.19 -2.95
N GLY A 4 4.85 -30.48 -2.79
CA GLY A 4 5.60 -31.24 -3.81
C GLY A 4 4.90 -31.35 -5.18
N HIS A 5 3.59 -31.06 -5.26
CA HIS A 5 2.82 -31.05 -6.50
C HIS A 5 2.82 -29.69 -7.22
N VAL A 6 3.32 -28.62 -6.59
CA VAL A 6 3.48 -27.31 -7.23
C VAL A 6 4.92 -27.21 -7.73
N SER A 7 5.12 -27.13 -9.04
CA SER A 7 6.46 -26.97 -9.59
C SER A 7 7.09 -25.66 -9.12
N TRP A 8 8.40 -25.65 -8.90
CA TRP A 8 9.17 -24.41 -8.67
C TRP A 8 9.16 -23.48 -9.89
N THR A 9 8.81 -23.99 -11.06
CA THR A 9 8.63 -23.19 -12.28
C THR A 9 7.27 -22.52 -12.37
N ASP A 10 6.28 -22.98 -11.59
CA ASP A 10 4.94 -22.40 -11.59
C ASP A 10 4.87 -21.23 -10.61
N ARG A 11 4.03 -20.25 -10.93
CA ARG A 11 3.78 -19.14 -10.02
C ARG A 11 2.97 -19.62 -8.81
N ALA A 12 3.32 -19.13 -7.64
CA ALA A 12 2.58 -19.37 -6.40
C ALA A 12 2.27 -18.05 -5.67
N TRP A 13 1.27 -18.06 -4.81
CA TRP A 13 1.11 -17.06 -3.77
C TRP A 13 2.14 -17.31 -2.68
N LEU A 14 2.75 -16.24 -2.20
CA LEU A 14 3.59 -16.29 -1.01
C LEU A 14 2.73 -15.89 0.19
N SER A 15 2.87 -16.59 1.30
CA SER A 15 2.26 -16.19 2.57
C SER A 15 3.12 -16.65 3.73
N GLY A 16 3.17 -15.86 4.79
CA GLY A 16 4.11 -16.09 5.88
C GLY A 16 4.31 -14.83 6.69
N SER A 17 5.14 -14.96 7.73
CA SER A 17 5.54 -13.88 8.62
C SER A 17 6.80 -14.36 9.37
N HIS A 18 6.95 -14.02 10.65
CA HIS A 18 8.12 -14.37 11.46
C HIS A 18 7.80 -15.31 12.63
N ILE A 19 8.85 -15.83 13.27
CA ILE A 19 8.75 -16.66 14.47
C ILE A 19 9.61 -16.16 15.63
N ASP A 20 10.50 -15.17 15.40
CA ASP A 20 11.17 -14.45 16.47
C ASP A 20 10.18 -13.53 17.19
N SER A 21 10.56 -13.08 18.38
CA SER A 21 9.69 -12.29 19.27
C SER A 21 10.51 -11.30 20.09
N VAL A 22 9.90 -10.20 20.54
CA VAL A 22 10.46 -9.39 21.64
C VAL A 22 10.64 -10.19 22.95
N PRO A 23 11.51 -9.75 23.89
CA PRO A 23 11.78 -10.47 25.14
C PRO A 23 10.55 -10.78 26.02
N THR A 24 9.49 -9.97 25.91
CA THR A 24 8.21 -10.17 26.62
C THR A 24 7.07 -10.46 25.65
N GLY A 25 7.36 -11.11 24.53
CA GLY A 25 6.41 -11.33 23.44
C GLY A 25 5.23 -12.21 23.82
N GLY A 26 4.19 -12.11 23.00
CA GLY A 26 3.02 -12.97 23.10
C GLY A 26 3.18 -14.29 22.36
N LYS A 27 2.04 -14.91 22.04
CA LYS A 27 1.99 -16.21 21.34
C LYS A 27 1.57 -16.10 19.87
N PHE A 28 1.16 -14.92 19.43
CA PHE A 28 0.46 -14.73 18.17
C PHE A 28 1.21 -13.78 17.23
N ASP A 29 1.93 -12.80 17.76
CA ASP A 29 2.81 -11.92 16.99
C ASP A 29 3.76 -12.71 16.10
N GLY A 30 3.76 -12.45 14.79
CA GLY A 30 4.40 -13.27 13.74
C GLY A 30 3.83 -14.69 13.56
N VAL A 31 3.76 -15.46 14.63
CA VAL A 31 3.42 -16.90 14.63
C VAL A 31 2.04 -17.16 14.03
N ALA A 32 1.05 -16.29 14.24
CA ALA A 32 -0.26 -16.41 13.60
C ALA A 32 -0.15 -16.39 12.06
N GLY A 33 0.74 -15.56 11.53
CA GLY A 33 1.05 -15.42 10.11
C GLY A 33 1.82 -16.59 9.51
N VAL A 34 2.48 -17.40 10.34
CA VAL A 34 3.18 -18.62 9.93
C VAL A 34 2.25 -19.83 10.01
N ILE A 35 1.47 -19.96 11.09
CA ILE A 35 0.59 -21.11 11.31
C ILE A 35 -0.60 -21.11 10.34
N ALA A 36 -1.16 -19.94 10.00
CA ALA A 36 -2.30 -19.87 9.08
C ALA A 36 -2.00 -20.46 7.67
N PRO A 37 -0.97 -20.02 6.93
CA PRO A 37 -0.60 -20.65 5.67
C PRO A 37 -0.13 -22.11 5.83
N LEU A 38 0.53 -22.47 6.95
CA LEU A 38 0.85 -23.87 7.22
C LEU A 38 -0.41 -24.74 7.29
N GLU A 39 -1.45 -24.26 7.97
CA GLU A 39 -2.73 -24.96 8.07
C GLU A 39 -3.44 -25.05 6.71
N CYS A 40 -3.39 -23.99 5.88
CA CYS A 40 -3.87 -24.06 4.49
C CYS A 40 -3.20 -25.19 3.70
N LEU A 41 -1.87 -25.32 3.82
CA LEU A 41 -1.11 -26.36 3.12
C LEU A 41 -1.46 -27.78 3.64
N ARG A 42 -1.70 -27.92 4.95
CA ARG A 42 -2.11 -29.20 5.56
C ARG A 42 -3.51 -29.61 5.11
N ALA A 43 -4.49 -28.72 5.22
CA ALA A 43 -5.86 -28.95 4.77
C ALA A 43 -5.90 -29.30 3.28
N ALA A 44 -5.16 -28.56 2.45
CA ALA A 44 -5.05 -28.86 1.02
C ALA A 44 -4.45 -30.24 0.74
N ALA A 45 -3.44 -30.66 1.50
CA ALA A 45 -2.85 -31.99 1.35
C ALA A 45 -3.83 -33.10 1.77
N GLU A 46 -4.60 -32.92 2.83
CA GLU A 46 -5.62 -33.85 3.30
C GLU A 46 -6.74 -34.04 2.25
N ASP A 47 -7.18 -32.96 1.62
CA ASP A 47 -8.21 -32.97 0.59
C ASP A 47 -7.69 -33.21 -0.84
N SER A 48 -6.38 -33.43 -1.00
CA SER A 48 -5.72 -33.56 -2.31
C SER A 48 -5.99 -32.38 -3.26
N LEU A 49 -6.12 -31.18 -2.71
CA LEU A 49 -6.33 -29.93 -3.43
C LEU A 49 -4.98 -29.36 -3.87
N ALA A 50 -4.85 -29.05 -5.16
CA ALA A 50 -3.71 -28.33 -5.67
C ALA A 50 -3.83 -26.85 -5.31
N VAL A 51 -2.94 -26.36 -4.43
CA VAL A 51 -2.95 -24.97 -3.98
C VAL A 51 -1.65 -24.28 -4.38
N PRO A 52 -1.68 -23.21 -5.20
CA PRO A 52 -0.47 -22.49 -5.59
C PRO A 52 -0.05 -21.58 -4.44
N LEU A 53 0.39 -22.15 -3.32
CA LEU A 53 0.76 -21.46 -2.09
C LEU A 53 2.13 -21.92 -1.61
N GLU A 54 2.95 -20.96 -1.22
CA GLU A 54 4.24 -21.16 -0.58
C GLU A 54 4.26 -20.45 0.76
N LEU A 55 4.64 -21.19 1.81
CA LEU A 55 4.87 -20.66 3.15
C LEU A 55 6.32 -20.14 3.27
N ILE A 56 6.49 -18.90 3.73
CA ILE A 56 7.79 -18.32 4.10
C ILE A 56 7.84 -18.00 5.59
N ILE A 57 9.03 -18.11 6.18
CA ILE A 57 9.31 -17.67 7.54
C ILE A 57 10.47 -16.69 7.45
N PHE A 58 10.23 -15.42 7.76
CA PHE A 58 11.27 -14.41 7.80
C PHE A 58 12.04 -14.49 9.12
N ALA A 59 13.34 -14.19 9.05
CA ALA A 59 14.23 -14.20 10.19
C ALA A 59 14.41 -12.78 10.75
N GLU A 60 14.34 -12.64 12.07
CA GLU A 60 14.61 -11.38 12.79
C GLU A 60 13.76 -10.23 12.23
N GLU A 61 12.44 -10.38 12.30
CA GLU A 61 11.51 -9.31 11.98
C GLU A 61 11.53 -8.23 13.06
N GLU A 62 11.52 -8.64 14.33
CA GLU A 62 11.34 -7.75 15.48
C GLU A 62 12.56 -6.84 15.71
N GLY A 63 13.73 -7.28 15.25
CA GLY A 63 15.00 -6.54 15.37
C GLY A 63 15.53 -6.42 16.80
N THR A 64 15.00 -7.20 17.74
CA THR A 64 15.39 -7.12 19.16
C THR A 64 16.76 -7.69 19.45
N THR A 65 17.23 -8.63 18.63
CA THR A 65 18.52 -9.28 18.83
C THR A 65 19.65 -8.43 18.27
N PHE A 66 19.46 -7.86 17.08
CA PHE A 66 20.53 -7.22 16.31
C PHE A 66 20.35 -5.71 16.08
N GLY A 67 19.26 -5.13 16.59
CA GLY A 67 19.00 -3.68 16.56
C GLY A 67 18.45 -3.16 15.24
N ILE A 68 18.15 -4.05 14.30
CA ILE A 68 17.52 -3.76 13.01
C ILE A 68 16.47 -4.83 12.73
N GLY A 69 15.23 -4.41 12.49
CA GLY A 69 14.13 -5.32 12.17
C GLY A 69 14.06 -5.71 10.70
N MET A 70 13.31 -6.77 10.42
CA MET A 70 13.07 -7.33 9.09
C MET A 70 14.37 -7.74 8.37
N ILE A 71 15.38 -8.27 9.09
CA ILE A 71 16.68 -8.62 8.48
C ILE A 71 16.47 -9.64 7.35
N GLY A 72 15.69 -10.69 7.60
CA GLY A 72 15.47 -11.78 6.67
C GLY A 72 14.85 -11.31 5.36
N SER A 73 13.74 -10.55 5.42
CA SER A 73 13.08 -10.05 4.21
C SER A 73 13.96 -9.04 3.46
N ARG A 74 14.63 -8.12 4.18
CA ARG A 74 15.53 -7.13 3.58
C ARG A 74 16.74 -7.76 2.89
N LEU A 75 17.35 -8.78 3.48
CA LEU A 75 18.44 -9.53 2.84
C LEU A 75 17.93 -10.30 1.62
N TRP A 76 16.76 -10.93 1.75
CA TRP A 76 16.19 -11.74 0.68
C TRP A 76 15.84 -10.91 -0.56
N THR A 77 15.31 -9.70 -0.36
CA THR A 77 14.98 -8.74 -1.42
C THR A 77 16.17 -7.91 -1.90
N GLY A 78 17.31 -7.95 -1.18
CA GLY A 78 18.53 -7.19 -1.51
C GLY A 78 18.49 -5.72 -1.07
N GLU A 79 17.60 -5.34 -0.15
CA GLU A 79 17.55 -4.00 0.44
C GLU A 79 18.76 -3.72 1.36
N ILE A 80 19.30 -4.76 2.01
CA ILE A 80 20.52 -4.67 2.81
C ILE A 80 21.67 -5.43 2.12
N ASP A 81 22.84 -4.78 2.06
CA ASP A 81 24.09 -5.42 1.65
C ASP A 81 24.50 -6.51 2.68
N PRO A 82 24.70 -7.77 2.27
CA PRO A 82 25.09 -8.86 3.18
C PRO A 82 26.37 -8.58 3.99
N SER A 83 27.27 -7.71 3.52
CA SER A 83 28.47 -7.32 4.28
C SER A 83 28.14 -6.63 5.61
N LEU A 84 26.98 -5.97 5.73
CA LEU A 84 26.54 -5.33 6.99
C LEU A 84 26.21 -6.34 8.09
N LEU A 85 25.97 -7.62 7.75
CA LEU A 85 25.74 -8.67 8.76
C LEU A 85 26.94 -8.89 9.67
N ALA A 86 28.14 -8.53 9.21
CA ALA A 86 29.36 -8.54 10.00
C ALA A 86 29.46 -7.35 10.97
N GLU A 87 28.54 -6.38 10.93
CA GLU A 87 28.52 -5.19 11.79
C GLU A 87 27.42 -5.24 12.86
N PHE A 88 26.29 -5.90 12.56
CA PHE A 88 25.23 -6.08 13.55
C PHE A 88 25.72 -6.98 14.69
N ARG A 89 25.43 -6.60 15.94
CA ARG A 89 25.90 -7.31 17.14
C ARG A 89 24.73 -7.60 18.06
N ASN A 90 24.68 -8.82 18.58
CA ASN A 90 23.77 -9.17 19.67
C ASN A 90 24.33 -8.72 21.03
N ARG A 91 23.55 -8.93 22.09
CA ARG A 91 23.93 -8.63 23.48
C ARG A 91 25.21 -9.31 23.96
N ASP A 92 25.57 -10.45 23.36
CA ASP A 92 26.76 -11.24 23.70
C ASP A 92 27.97 -10.83 22.86
N GLY A 93 27.83 -9.80 22.01
CA GLY A 93 28.89 -9.28 21.14
C GLY A 93 29.14 -10.13 19.89
N MET A 94 28.29 -11.12 19.59
CA MET A 94 28.37 -11.92 18.38
C MET A 94 27.69 -11.21 17.21
N SER A 95 28.27 -11.33 16.02
CA SER A 95 27.63 -10.91 14.77
C SER A 95 26.46 -11.81 14.37
N TYR A 96 25.61 -11.34 13.46
CA TYR A 96 24.51 -12.14 12.90
C TYR A 96 25.02 -13.47 12.33
N MET A 97 26.14 -13.40 11.60
CA MET A 97 26.79 -14.55 10.98
C MET A 97 27.38 -15.53 12.00
N GLU A 98 27.90 -15.03 13.13
CA GLU A 98 28.44 -15.88 14.19
C GLU A 98 27.34 -16.58 14.97
N ALA A 99 26.27 -15.85 15.30
CA ALA A 99 25.15 -16.37 16.07
C ALA A 99 24.38 -17.46 15.31
N GLY A 100 24.15 -17.28 14.00
CA GLY A 100 23.38 -18.23 13.19
C GLY A 100 24.19 -19.37 12.57
N ARG A 101 25.51 -19.44 12.81
CA ARG A 101 26.41 -20.40 12.14
C ARG A 101 25.98 -21.85 12.35
N ASP A 102 25.68 -22.21 13.60
CA ASP A 102 25.30 -23.58 13.96
C ASP A 102 23.84 -23.92 13.55
N ASP A 103 23.05 -22.88 13.25
CA ASP A 103 21.66 -22.98 12.76
C ASP A 103 21.57 -22.92 11.22
N GLY A 104 22.70 -22.99 10.52
CA GLY A 104 22.76 -23.11 9.06
C GLY A 104 22.77 -21.80 8.27
N VAL A 105 23.05 -20.66 8.92
CA VAL A 105 23.25 -19.38 8.22
C VAL A 105 24.55 -19.42 7.41
N ASP A 106 24.43 -19.46 6.07
CA ASP A 106 25.55 -19.47 5.12
C ASP A 106 25.45 -18.29 4.14
N PRO A 107 26.39 -17.32 4.19
CA PRO A 107 26.32 -16.12 3.36
C PRO A 107 26.52 -16.44 1.87
N ASN A 108 27.19 -17.55 1.54
CA ASN A 108 27.47 -17.93 0.15
C ASN A 108 26.22 -18.42 -0.58
N ARG A 109 25.14 -18.73 0.14
CA ARG A 109 23.86 -19.16 -0.43
C ARG A 109 22.93 -18.00 -0.77
N LEU A 110 23.15 -16.82 -0.19
CA LEU A 110 22.23 -15.69 -0.37
C LEU A 110 22.02 -15.32 -1.83
N ASP A 111 23.06 -15.39 -2.67
CA ASP A 111 22.93 -15.06 -4.10
C ASP A 111 22.13 -16.12 -4.89
N LEU A 112 22.16 -17.38 -4.45
CA LEU A 112 21.39 -18.47 -5.06
C LEU A 112 19.91 -18.41 -4.66
N ASP A 113 19.64 -17.95 -3.44
CA ASP A 113 18.31 -17.96 -2.82
C ASP A 113 17.61 -16.58 -2.93
N ARG A 114 18.15 -15.65 -3.75
CA ARG A 114 17.60 -14.29 -3.94
C ARG A 114 16.14 -14.31 -4.37
N PHE A 115 15.39 -13.34 -3.84
CA PHE A 115 14.00 -13.13 -4.22
C PHE A 115 13.84 -12.92 -5.73
N GLN A 116 12.95 -13.70 -6.34
CA GLN A 116 12.57 -13.60 -7.76
C GLN A 116 11.07 -13.24 -7.86
N PRO A 117 10.70 -11.95 -7.94
CA PRO A 117 9.31 -11.52 -7.89
C PRO A 117 8.42 -12.16 -8.96
N HIS A 118 8.96 -12.43 -10.16
CA HIS A 118 8.21 -13.03 -11.27
C HIS A 118 7.72 -14.46 -10.98
N GLY A 119 8.32 -15.14 -10.00
CA GLY A 119 7.92 -16.47 -9.55
C GLY A 119 6.66 -16.48 -8.68
N TYR A 120 6.10 -15.30 -8.35
CA TYR A 120 4.98 -15.19 -7.42
C TYR A 120 3.79 -14.44 -8.01
N HIS A 121 2.57 -14.80 -7.59
CA HIS A 121 1.35 -14.05 -7.89
C HIS A 121 1.22 -12.79 -7.05
N GLY A 122 1.66 -12.88 -5.79
CA GLY A 122 1.58 -11.84 -4.79
C GLY A 122 1.97 -12.39 -3.42
N PHE A 123 2.05 -11.51 -2.42
CA PHE A 123 2.26 -11.85 -1.02
C PHE A 123 1.04 -11.48 -0.18
N ILE A 124 0.60 -12.39 0.69
CA ILE A 124 -0.45 -12.13 1.67
C ILE A 124 0.08 -12.48 3.05
N GLU A 125 0.29 -11.46 3.88
CA GLU A 125 0.68 -11.64 5.28
C GLU A 125 -0.57 -11.68 6.17
N ILE A 126 -0.65 -12.68 7.05
CA ILE A 126 -1.65 -12.68 8.13
C ILE A 126 -0.93 -12.19 9.38
N HIS A 127 -1.54 -11.27 10.11
CA HIS A 127 -0.96 -10.77 11.34
C HIS A 127 -2.05 -10.43 12.35
N ILE A 128 -1.70 -10.33 13.63
CA ILE A 128 -2.63 -9.76 14.61
C ILE A 128 -2.66 -8.23 14.48
N GLU A 129 -3.77 -7.61 14.86
CA GLU A 129 -3.96 -6.15 14.76
C GLU A 129 -2.92 -5.37 15.59
N GLN A 130 -2.51 -5.93 16.74
CA GLN A 130 -1.69 -5.28 17.77
C GLN A 130 -2.33 -4.00 18.35
N GLY A 131 -3.56 -3.69 17.92
CA GLY A 131 -4.39 -2.58 18.35
C GLY A 131 -5.74 -3.07 18.89
N PRO A 132 -6.48 -2.20 19.59
CA PRO A 132 -7.74 -2.61 20.24
C PRO A 132 -8.97 -2.42 19.36
N ALA A 133 -8.85 -1.87 18.15
CA ALA A 133 -9.99 -1.33 17.42
C ALA A 133 -10.91 -2.44 16.92
N MET A 134 -10.37 -3.51 16.33
CA MET A 134 -11.18 -4.62 15.82
C MET A 134 -11.85 -5.36 16.98
N TRP A 135 -11.12 -5.61 18.07
CA TRP A 135 -11.69 -6.27 19.26
C TRP A 135 -12.85 -5.48 19.87
N LYS A 136 -12.67 -4.15 20.05
CA LYS A 136 -13.73 -3.27 20.57
C LYS A 136 -14.93 -3.17 19.64
N ARG A 137 -14.74 -3.32 18.33
CA ARG A 137 -15.81 -3.31 17.32
C ARG A 137 -16.40 -4.70 17.06
N ASN A 138 -15.93 -5.73 17.77
CA ASN A 138 -16.30 -7.13 17.54
C ASN A 138 -16.12 -7.55 16.06
N GLN A 139 -15.03 -7.10 15.45
CA GLN A 139 -14.61 -7.45 14.09
C GLN A 139 -13.54 -8.52 14.19
N SER A 140 -13.74 -9.70 13.60
CA SER A 140 -12.76 -10.78 13.65
C SER A 140 -11.58 -10.53 12.72
N LEU A 141 -11.87 -10.10 11.49
CA LEU A 141 -10.89 -9.91 10.41
C LEU A 141 -11.00 -8.51 9.80
N ALA A 142 -9.88 -8.00 9.31
CA ALA A 142 -9.83 -6.80 8.48
C ALA A 142 -8.78 -6.96 7.37
N ILE A 143 -9.05 -6.38 6.20
CA ILE A 143 -8.03 -6.21 5.16
C ILE A 143 -7.19 -4.98 5.53
N VAL A 144 -5.88 -5.14 5.56
CA VAL A 144 -4.96 -4.01 5.71
C VAL A 144 -4.77 -3.36 4.34
N THR A 145 -5.05 -2.07 4.22
CA THR A 145 -4.93 -1.33 2.96
C THR A 145 -3.65 -0.52 2.86
N ALA A 146 -3.00 -0.26 3.98
CA ALA A 146 -1.69 0.39 4.04
C ALA A 146 -0.97 0.11 5.36
N ILE A 147 0.36 0.16 5.33
CA ILE A 147 1.22 0.27 6.50
C ILE A 147 1.57 1.75 6.69
N ALA A 148 1.35 2.26 7.90
CA ALA A 148 1.51 3.68 8.20
C ALA A 148 2.96 4.14 8.01
N GLY A 149 3.11 5.29 7.36
CA GLY A 149 4.38 6.00 7.32
C GLY A 149 4.66 6.66 8.65
N ARG A 150 5.91 7.06 8.87
CA ARG A 150 6.36 7.71 10.11
C ARG A 150 7.22 8.93 9.84
N ARG A 151 7.06 9.95 10.67
CA ARG A 151 7.99 11.07 10.78
C ARG A 151 8.36 11.26 12.24
N GLN A 152 9.65 11.34 12.50
CA GLN A 152 10.16 11.60 13.83
C GLN A 152 10.98 12.88 13.86
N TYR A 153 10.87 13.58 14.98
CA TYR A 153 11.53 14.85 15.20
C TYR A 153 12.20 14.87 16.56
N ARG A 154 13.37 15.49 16.61
CA ARG A 154 13.98 15.98 17.85
C ARG A 154 13.80 17.48 17.90
N VAL A 155 13.24 17.96 19.00
CA VAL A 155 12.98 19.38 19.23
C VAL A 155 13.71 19.82 20.48
N GLN A 156 14.37 20.98 20.42
CA GLN A 156 14.89 21.69 21.57
C GLN A 156 14.19 23.04 21.67
N ILE A 157 13.60 23.36 22.82
CA ILE A 157 12.99 24.65 23.12
C ILE A 157 13.84 25.33 24.19
N SER A 158 14.18 26.59 23.96
CA SER A 158 15.09 27.37 24.80
C SER A 158 14.36 28.54 25.46
N GLY A 159 14.63 28.72 26.74
CA GLY A 159 14.13 29.78 27.60
C GLY A 159 15.26 30.43 28.40
N ILE A 160 14.93 31.02 29.54
CA ILE A 160 15.90 31.64 30.43
C ILE A 160 15.68 31.09 31.85
N PRO A 161 16.64 30.30 32.38
CA PRO A 161 16.51 29.77 33.73
C PRO A 161 16.60 30.89 34.76
N ASN A 162 15.68 30.89 35.73
CA ASN A 162 15.63 31.90 36.78
C ASN A 162 14.87 31.38 38.01
N HIS A 163 14.91 32.12 39.12
CA HIS A 163 14.33 31.69 40.39
C HIS A 163 12.79 31.70 40.37
N ALA A 164 12.17 30.55 40.63
CA ALA A 164 10.72 30.37 40.47
C ALA A 164 9.86 31.25 41.39
N GLY A 165 10.39 31.71 42.53
CA GLY A 165 9.65 32.55 43.48
C GLY A 165 9.80 34.05 43.27
N SER A 166 10.90 34.50 42.66
CA SER A 166 11.24 35.93 42.59
C SER A 166 11.16 36.52 41.20
N THR A 167 11.02 35.70 40.16
CA THR A 167 10.77 36.17 38.78
C THR A 167 9.26 36.35 38.55
N PRO A 168 8.76 37.59 38.36
CA PRO A 168 7.36 37.84 38.01
C PRO A 168 6.96 37.15 36.71
N MET A 169 5.67 36.79 36.57
CA MET A 169 5.17 35.99 35.44
C MET A 169 5.42 36.64 34.06
N GLU A 170 5.29 37.97 33.98
CA GLU A 170 5.47 38.75 32.75
C GLU A 170 6.92 38.76 32.23
N TYR A 171 7.91 38.39 33.06
CA TYR A 171 9.32 38.35 32.69
C TYR A 171 9.86 36.93 32.47
N ARG A 172 9.00 35.91 32.48
CA ARG A 172 9.43 34.52 32.32
C ARG A 172 9.58 34.16 30.84
N ALA A 173 10.71 33.53 30.51
CA ALA A 173 10.90 32.76 29.30
C ALA A 173 11.00 31.28 29.68
N ASP A 174 9.86 30.66 29.96
CA ASP A 174 9.77 29.30 30.49
C ASP A 174 9.69 28.26 29.36
N ALA A 175 10.77 27.50 29.16
CA ALA A 175 10.86 26.51 28.09
C ALA A 175 9.86 25.35 28.27
N LEU A 176 9.54 24.99 29.51
CA LEU A 176 8.63 23.88 29.79
C LEU A 176 7.17 24.28 29.56
N VAL A 177 6.80 25.52 29.88
CA VAL A 177 5.49 26.06 29.51
C VAL A 177 5.33 26.10 27.98
N ALA A 178 6.34 26.56 27.25
CA ALA A 178 6.31 26.54 25.79
C ALA A 178 6.19 25.11 25.22
N ALA A 179 6.96 24.16 25.75
CA ALA A 179 6.88 22.74 25.38
C ALA A 179 5.48 22.15 25.66
N SER A 180 4.86 22.49 26.80
CA SER A 180 3.54 21.97 27.16
C SER A 180 2.47 22.30 26.13
N LYS A 181 2.51 23.51 25.54
CA LYS A 181 1.59 23.93 24.46
C LYS A 181 1.72 23.04 23.23
N VAL A 182 2.96 22.71 22.85
CA VAL A 182 3.25 21.82 21.72
C VAL A 182 2.75 20.42 22.01
N ILE A 183 3.03 19.89 23.22
CA ILE A 183 2.59 18.55 23.64
C ILE A 183 1.06 18.42 23.59
N THR A 184 0.32 19.39 24.16
CA THR A 184 -1.14 19.36 24.11
C THR A 184 -1.68 19.61 22.71
N GLY A 185 -1.01 20.46 21.92
CA GLY A 185 -1.39 20.73 20.53
C GLY A 185 -1.26 19.51 19.64
N LEU A 186 -0.19 18.71 19.81
CA LEU A 186 0.05 17.48 19.05
C LEU A 186 -1.07 16.46 19.22
N GLN A 187 -1.59 16.29 20.44
CA GLN A 187 -2.69 15.37 20.69
C GLN A 187 -3.95 15.79 19.93
N LEU A 188 -4.29 17.09 19.96
CA LEU A 188 -5.43 17.64 19.22
C LEU A 188 -5.23 17.54 17.71
N LEU A 189 -4.02 17.80 17.22
CA LEU A 189 -3.65 17.68 15.81
C LEU A 189 -3.94 16.28 15.27
N ALA A 190 -3.50 15.22 15.97
CA ALA A 190 -3.72 13.86 15.51
C ALA A 190 -5.22 13.54 15.36
N ILE A 191 -6.02 13.92 16.37
CA ILE A 191 -7.48 13.75 16.37
C ILE A 191 -8.14 14.52 15.22
N GLU A 192 -7.70 15.76 14.95
CA GLU A 192 -8.24 16.62 13.89
C GLU A 192 -7.90 16.12 12.48
N LEU A 193 -6.73 15.50 12.30
CA LEU A 193 -6.30 15.02 10.99
C LEU A 193 -7.08 13.79 10.54
N SER A 194 -7.14 12.75 11.37
CA SER A 194 -7.79 11.48 11.03
C SER A 194 -7.79 10.54 12.24
N ASN A 195 -8.79 9.66 12.32
CA ASN A 195 -8.80 8.54 13.29
C ASN A 195 -7.66 7.53 13.06
N SER A 196 -6.99 7.58 11.90
CA SER A 196 -5.85 6.73 11.55
C SER A 196 -4.51 7.46 11.66
N THR A 197 -4.50 8.71 12.13
CA THR A 197 -3.28 9.47 12.43
C THR A 197 -3.03 9.45 13.92
N VAL A 198 -1.79 9.15 14.32
CA VAL A 198 -1.35 9.19 15.71
C VAL A 198 -0.14 10.10 15.84
N ALA A 199 -0.05 10.83 16.95
CA ALA A 199 1.09 11.67 17.30
C ALA A 199 1.45 11.48 18.77
N THR A 200 2.73 11.29 19.05
CA THR A 200 3.22 10.95 20.39
C THR A 200 4.47 11.74 20.74
N VAL A 201 4.54 12.27 21.96
CA VAL A 201 5.79 12.71 22.59
C VAL A 201 6.25 11.61 23.54
N GLY A 202 7.23 10.82 23.12
CA GLY A 202 7.69 9.64 23.86
C GLY A 202 8.82 9.90 24.85
N ARG A 203 9.54 11.02 24.70
CA ARG A 203 10.67 11.41 25.55
C ARG A 203 10.67 12.92 25.76
N ILE A 204 10.87 13.34 27.01
CA ILE A 204 11.10 14.73 27.40
C ILE A 204 12.28 14.80 28.38
N GLU A 205 13.14 15.78 28.17
CA GLU A 205 14.24 16.15 29.06
C GLU A 205 14.11 17.63 29.37
N CYS A 206 14.13 17.97 30.65
CA CYS A 206 13.96 19.34 31.12
C CYS A 206 15.23 19.75 31.87
N GLU A 207 15.78 20.92 31.60
CA GLU A 207 16.98 21.44 32.29
C GLU A 207 16.69 22.78 32.97
N PRO A 208 17.08 22.98 34.25
CA PRO A 208 17.85 22.04 35.09
C PRO A 208 17.00 20.97 35.82
N ASN A 209 15.70 20.89 35.54
CA ASN A 209 14.75 19.99 36.23
C ASN A 209 14.66 20.20 37.77
N ALA A 210 14.83 21.44 38.23
CA ALA A 210 14.76 21.77 39.65
C ALA A 210 13.42 22.42 40.02
N ILE A 211 12.81 22.00 41.12
CA ILE A 211 11.47 22.44 41.57
C ILE A 211 11.32 23.96 41.70
N ASN A 212 12.42 24.67 42.00
CA ASN A 212 12.45 26.11 42.27
C ASN A 212 13.15 26.92 41.17
N VAL A 213 13.36 26.34 39.98
CA VAL A 213 14.00 27.02 38.84
C VAL A 213 13.10 26.94 37.61
N ILE A 214 12.87 28.08 36.97
CA ILE A 214 12.20 28.17 35.66
C ILE A 214 13.06 27.37 34.65
N PRO A 215 12.51 26.42 33.90
CA PRO A 215 13.28 25.65 32.92
C PRO A 215 13.85 26.51 31.79
N GLY A 216 15.15 26.35 31.56
CA GLY A 216 15.89 27.06 30.52
C GLY A 216 15.99 26.29 29.20
N ILE A 217 15.94 24.96 29.23
CA ILE A 217 15.97 24.12 28.02
C ILE A 217 15.02 22.96 28.22
N VAL A 218 14.24 22.63 27.18
CA VAL A 218 13.48 21.38 27.10
C VAL A 218 13.77 20.70 25.77
N ARG A 219 14.19 19.44 25.82
CA ARG A 219 14.33 18.58 24.63
C ARG A 219 13.22 17.55 24.62
N LEU A 220 12.55 17.40 23.49
CA LEU A 220 11.49 16.41 23.33
C LEU A 220 11.59 15.70 21.98
N THR A 221 10.94 14.55 21.89
CA THR A 221 10.76 13.81 20.64
C THR A 221 9.31 13.89 20.20
N ILE A 222 9.06 13.91 18.89
CA ILE A 222 7.73 13.82 18.31
C ILE A 222 7.75 12.65 17.33
N ASP A 223 6.83 11.70 17.44
CA ASP A 223 6.58 10.60 16.49
C ASP A 223 5.16 10.79 15.93
N VAL A 224 5.04 10.99 14.62
CA VAL A 224 3.76 11.06 13.92
C VAL A 224 3.67 9.92 12.92
N ARG A 225 2.56 9.20 12.92
CA ARG A 225 2.27 8.13 11.98
C ARG A 225 0.92 8.32 11.31
N SER A 226 0.86 7.96 10.03
CA SER A 226 -0.38 7.98 9.24
C SER A 226 -0.24 7.08 8.02
N PRO A 227 -1.31 6.39 7.59
CA PRO A 227 -1.34 5.66 6.32
C PRO A 227 -1.41 6.59 5.09
N ASP A 228 -1.71 7.86 5.29
CA ASP A 228 -1.80 8.88 4.24
C ASP A 228 -0.58 9.82 4.28
N ALA A 229 0.15 9.86 3.16
CA ALA A 229 1.34 10.69 2.98
C ALA A 229 1.03 12.19 3.01
N ASN A 230 -0.14 12.61 2.51
CA ASN A 230 -0.59 13.99 2.55
C ASN A 230 -0.87 14.42 4.00
N LEU A 231 -1.48 13.54 4.81
CA LEU A 231 -1.69 13.83 6.23
C LEU A 231 -0.36 13.96 6.99
N LEU A 232 0.66 13.16 6.68
CA LEU A 232 2.02 13.35 7.23
C LEU A 232 2.62 14.71 6.82
N HIS A 233 2.40 15.13 5.58
CA HIS A 233 2.84 16.43 5.10
C HIS A 233 2.14 17.59 5.84
N ILE A 234 0.82 17.52 6.00
CA ILE A 234 0.05 18.51 6.75
C ILE A 234 0.48 18.53 8.22
N ALA A 235 0.70 17.36 8.83
CA ALA A 235 1.18 17.25 10.20
C ALA A 235 2.53 17.95 10.40
N ASP A 236 3.50 17.76 9.50
CA ASP A 236 4.80 18.46 9.57
C ASP A 236 4.64 19.98 9.56
N GLY A 237 3.80 20.52 8.66
CA GLY A 237 3.51 21.94 8.61
C GLY A 237 2.91 22.46 9.91
N ARG A 238 1.90 21.75 10.45
CA ARG A 238 1.23 22.14 11.70
C ARG A 238 2.14 22.00 12.93
N ILE A 239 3.04 21.02 12.97
CA ILE A 239 4.04 20.90 14.04
C ILE A 239 4.97 22.12 14.05
N ARG A 240 5.46 22.52 12.86
CA ARG A 240 6.34 23.70 12.74
C ARG A 240 5.61 25.00 13.08
N GLU A 241 4.34 25.11 12.73
CA GLU A 241 3.49 26.23 13.13
C GLU A 241 3.30 26.27 14.65
N MET A 242 3.00 25.15 15.30
CA MET A 242 2.88 25.06 16.76
C MET A 242 4.17 25.50 17.47
N LEU A 243 5.33 25.08 16.96
CA LEU A 243 6.62 25.49 17.50
C LEU A 243 6.87 27.00 17.30
N THR A 244 6.54 27.53 16.13
CA THR A 244 6.62 28.98 15.86
C THR A 244 5.77 29.79 16.83
N ASN A 245 4.60 29.26 17.21
CA ASN A 245 3.64 29.92 18.09
C ASN A 245 3.79 29.55 19.58
N CYS A 246 4.78 28.73 19.97
CA CYS A 246 4.91 28.27 21.35
C CYS A 246 5.35 29.38 22.33
N GLY A 247 5.94 30.46 21.79
CA GLY A 247 6.38 31.64 22.54
C GLY A 247 7.81 31.56 23.06
N ALA A 248 8.64 30.67 22.52
CA ALA A 248 10.04 30.50 22.87
C ALA A 248 10.89 30.13 21.63
N PRO A 249 12.18 30.51 21.59
CA PRO A 249 13.11 30.00 20.58
C PRO A 249 13.15 28.46 20.55
N PHE A 250 13.29 27.88 19.37
CA PHE A 250 13.38 26.43 19.21
C PHE A 250 14.31 26.02 18.05
N GLU A 251 14.78 24.78 18.14
CA GLU A 251 15.43 24.05 17.06
C GLU A 251 14.65 22.76 16.82
N ILE A 252 14.49 22.38 15.55
CA ILE A 252 13.84 21.13 15.15
C ILE A 252 14.70 20.41 14.12
N THR A 253 14.92 19.11 14.35
CA THR A 253 15.58 18.22 13.40
C THR A 253 14.64 17.06 13.11
N GLN A 254 14.32 16.84 11.84
CA GLN A 254 13.62 15.63 11.43
C GLN A 254 14.64 14.48 11.40
N THR A 255 14.45 13.50 12.27
CA THR A 255 15.37 12.35 12.42
C THR A 255 14.94 11.16 11.57
N GLU A 256 13.68 11.11 11.15
CA GLU A 256 13.11 10.00 10.37
C GLU A 256 12.08 10.52 9.36
N ASN A 257 12.08 9.94 8.16
CA ASN A 257 11.08 10.21 7.12
C ASN A 257 10.76 8.94 6.33
N GLN A 258 9.80 8.16 6.80
CA GLN A 258 9.35 6.97 6.10
C GLN A 258 7.97 7.22 5.49
N PRO A 259 7.79 7.10 4.17
CA PRO A 259 6.47 7.19 3.56
C PRO A 259 5.59 5.99 3.96
N PRO A 260 4.26 6.12 3.90
CA PRO A 260 3.37 4.98 4.05
C PRO A 260 3.54 4.00 2.89
N THR A 261 3.31 2.72 3.16
CA THR A 261 3.36 1.66 2.16
C THR A 261 1.94 1.19 1.84
N PRO A 262 1.36 1.57 0.69
CA PRO A 262 0.04 1.09 0.30
C PRO A 262 0.09 -0.40 -0.06
N MET A 263 -0.97 -1.13 0.28
CA MET A 263 -1.15 -2.50 -0.19
C MET A 263 -1.73 -2.50 -1.62
N ASP A 264 -1.51 -3.58 -2.35
CA ASP A 264 -1.96 -3.72 -3.73
C ASP A 264 -3.49 -3.81 -3.81
N ALA A 265 -4.08 -2.87 -4.55
CA ALA A 265 -5.54 -2.75 -4.66
C ALA A 265 -6.21 -3.98 -5.28
N GLN A 266 -5.54 -4.70 -6.19
CA GLN A 266 -6.10 -5.90 -6.81
C GLN A 266 -6.07 -7.09 -5.85
N VAL A 267 -5.01 -7.22 -5.05
CA VAL A 267 -4.93 -8.24 -3.99
C VAL A 267 -5.98 -7.96 -2.90
N CYS A 268 -6.12 -6.70 -2.46
CA CYS A 268 -7.17 -6.29 -1.52
C CYS A 268 -8.58 -6.58 -2.05
N GLU A 269 -8.84 -6.30 -3.34
CA GLU A 269 -10.14 -6.62 -3.95
C GLU A 269 -10.38 -8.13 -4.05
N ARG A 270 -9.33 -8.92 -4.31
CA ARG A 270 -9.43 -10.39 -4.33
C ARG A 270 -9.75 -10.94 -2.93
N LEU A 271 -9.14 -10.39 -1.89
CA LEU A 271 -9.48 -10.69 -0.49
C LEU A 271 -10.95 -10.35 -0.20
N ARG A 272 -11.40 -9.16 -0.62
CA ARG A 272 -12.79 -8.72 -0.43
C ARG A 272 -13.79 -9.67 -1.08
N ARG A 273 -13.52 -10.14 -2.31
CA ARG A 273 -14.39 -11.10 -3.02
C ARG A 273 -14.36 -12.50 -2.44
N SER A 274 -13.26 -12.87 -1.78
CA SER A 274 -13.07 -14.19 -1.18
C SER A 274 -13.60 -14.28 0.26
N ALA A 275 -13.96 -13.14 0.86
CA ALA A 275 -14.55 -13.07 2.18
C ALA A 275 -16.01 -13.53 2.19
N ASP A 276 -16.43 -14.15 3.30
CA ASP A 276 -17.82 -14.54 3.53
C ASP A 276 -18.62 -13.31 3.98
N GLY A 277 -18.99 -12.46 3.02
CA GLY A 277 -19.69 -11.20 3.26
C GLY A 277 -18.77 -9.99 3.39
N ALA A 278 -19.29 -8.91 3.97
CA ALA A 278 -18.53 -7.67 4.11
C ALA A 278 -17.39 -7.83 5.11
N ILE A 279 -16.17 -7.46 4.70
CA ILE A 279 -14.98 -7.44 5.55
C ILE A 279 -14.52 -6.00 5.78
N ALA A 280 -14.08 -5.72 7.01
CA ALA A 280 -13.59 -4.40 7.38
C ALA A 280 -12.25 -4.09 6.72
N GLU A 281 -11.90 -2.80 6.64
CA GLU A 281 -10.58 -2.34 6.20
C GLU A 281 -9.93 -1.50 7.29
N THR A 282 -8.60 -1.58 7.36
CA THR A 282 -7.79 -0.85 8.32
C THR A 282 -6.40 -0.53 7.75
N ALA A 283 -5.62 0.24 8.50
CA ALA A 283 -4.19 0.40 8.27
C ALA A 283 -3.40 -0.22 9.42
N SER A 284 -2.21 -0.74 9.13
CA SER A 284 -1.27 -1.15 10.18
C SER A 284 -0.52 0.07 10.72
N GLY A 285 -0.39 0.16 12.05
CA GLY A 285 0.49 1.13 12.72
C GLY A 285 1.91 0.62 12.95
N ALA A 286 2.13 -0.69 12.80
CA ALA A 286 3.41 -1.36 12.91
C ALA A 286 4.01 -1.61 11.52
N LEU A 287 5.33 -1.75 11.45
CA LEU A 287 5.99 -2.27 10.26
C LEU A 287 5.90 -3.79 10.28
N HIS A 288 5.97 -4.40 9.11
CA HIS A 288 5.97 -5.84 8.90
C HIS A 288 6.82 -6.15 7.68
N ASP A 289 7.19 -7.42 7.48
CA ASP A 289 7.86 -7.87 6.26
C ASP A 289 7.09 -7.51 4.99
N ALA A 290 5.75 -7.45 5.03
CA ALA A 290 4.93 -6.92 3.94
C ALA A 290 5.35 -5.52 3.46
N ALA A 291 5.87 -4.65 4.34
CA ALA A 291 6.36 -3.32 3.95
C ALA A 291 7.60 -3.41 3.04
N ILE A 292 8.43 -4.44 3.22
CA ILE A 292 9.65 -4.70 2.43
C ILE A 292 9.29 -5.32 1.08
N LEU A 293 8.26 -6.18 1.04
CA LEU A 293 7.84 -6.87 -0.17
C LEU A 293 6.93 -6.02 -1.08
N ALA A 294 6.09 -5.16 -0.52
CA ALA A 294 5.09 -4.39 -1.28
C ALA A 294 5.64 -3.55 -2.46
N PRO A 295 6.84 -2.95 -2.39
CA PRO A 295 7.43 -2.25 -3.55
C PRO A 295 7.83 -3.18 -4.71
N LEU A 296 7.96 -4.49 -4.46
CA LEU A 296 8.54 -5.45 -5.40
C LEU A 296 7.52 -6.47 -5.92
N LEU A 297 6.43 -6.70 -5.18
CA LEU A 297 5.44 -7.73 -5.46
C LEU A 297 4.04 -7.29 -4.97
N PRO A 298 2.95 -7.58 -5.71
CA PRO A 298 1.59 -7.29 -5.25
C PRO A 298 1.36 -7.87 -3.86
N THR A 299 1.13 -7.02 -2.87
CA THR A 299 1.13 -7.40 -1.46
C THR A 299 -0.10 -6.89 -0.75
N ALA A 300 -0.71 -7.69 0.11
CA ALA A 300 -1.74 -7.26 1.06
C ALA A 300 -1.56 -7.94 2.41
N MET A 301 -2.25 -7.47 3.44
CA MET A 301 -2.30 -8.17 4.71
C MET A 301 -3.74 -8.40 5.19
N ILE A 302 -3.90 -9.42 6.02
CA ILE A 302 -5.13 -9.72 6.77
C ILE A 302 -4.81 -9.56 8.25
N PHE A 303 -5.55 -8.70 8.93
CA PHE A 303 -5.49 -8.59 10.38
C PHE A 303 -6.49 -9.49 11.08
N VAL A 304 -6.06 -10.03 12.21
CA VAL A 304 -6.83 -10.79 13.20
C VAL A 304 -6.96 -9.96 14.47
N ALA A 305 -8.16 -9.90 15.07
CA ALA A 305 -8.40 -9.09 16.25
C ALA A 305 -7.50 -9.45 17.45
N SER A 306 -6.98 -8.43 18.14
CA SER A 306 -6.18 -8.58 19.37
C SER A 306 -6.97 -8.13 20.59
N ARG A 307 -7.10 -8.98 21.61
CA ARG A 307 -7.83 -8.65 22.84
C ARG A 307 -7.23 -7.44 23.52
N ASP A 308 -8.05 -6.40 23.66
CA ASP A 308 -7.71 -5.10 24.25
C ASP A 308 -6.50 -4.41 23.59
N GLY A 309 -6.07 -4.87 22.41
CA GLY A 309 -4.88 -4.36 21.71
C GLY A 309 -3.57 -4.62 22.44
N ILE A 310 -3.51 -5.63 23.29
CA ILE A 310 -2.27 -6.01 23.99
C ILE A 310 -1.38 -6.81 23.01
N SER A 311 -0.19 -6.30 22.72
CA SER A 311 0.89 -6.96 21.96
C SER A 311 2.24 -6.74 22.66
N HIS A 312 3.28 -7.48 22.25
CA HIS A 312 4.63 -7.40 22.87
C HIS A 312 4.58 -7.66 24.39
N ASN A 313 3.60 -8.45 24.80
CA ASN A 313 3.26 -8.71 26.18
C ASN A 313 2.78 -10.16 26.31
N PRO A 314 3.13 -10.91 27.38
CA PRO A 314 2.71 -12.30 27.54
C PRO A 314 1.18 -12.50 27.64
N ALA A 315 0.42 -11.43 27.90
CA ALA A 315 -1.04 -11.43 27.94
C ALA A 315 -1.71 -11.25 26.57
N GLU A 316 -0.92 -11.05 25.50
CA GLU A 316 -1.37 -10.99 24.11
C GLU A 316 -2.25 -12.20 23.77
N PHE A 317 -3.36 -11.91 23.10
CA PHE A 317 -4.36 -12.92 22.81
C PHE A 317 -5.17 -12.56 21.57
N SER A 318 -5.26 -13.51 20.64
CA SER A 318 -6.25 -13.56 19.58
C SER A 318 -7.05 -14.85 19.69
N ARG A 319 -8.31 -14.83 19.22
CA ARG A 319 -9.12 -16.05 19.19
C ARG A 319 -8.56 -17.00 18.13
N VAL A 320 -8.45 -18.28 18.47
CA VAL A 320 -7.99 -19.30 17.51
C VAL A 320 -8.98 -19.38 16.33
N GLU A 321 -10.26 -19.15 16.60
CA GLU A 321 -11.31 -19.09 15.58
C GLU A 321 -11.09 -17.95 14.59
N ASP A 322 -10.61 -16.79 15.05
CA ASP A 322 -10.32 -15.65 14.18
C ASP A 322 -9.07 -15.94 13.31
N VAL A 323 -8.04 -16.62 13.86
CA VAL A 323 -6.87 -17.09 13.09
C VAL A 323 -7.29 -18.14 12.04
N ALA A 324 -8.15 -19.08 12.41
CA ALA A 324 -8.69 -20.09 11.48
C ALA A 324 -9.53 -19.45 10.37
N ALA A 325 -10.31 -18.41 10.68
CA ALA A 325 -11.04 -17.64 9.69
C ALA A 325 -10.10 -16.91 8.71
N ALA A 326 -8.98 -16.37 9.19
CA ALA A 326 -7.96 -15.77 8.33
C ALA A 326 -7.30 -16.81 7.40
N ALA A 327 -6.98 -17.99 7.92
CA ALA A 327 -6.47 -19.11 7.12
C ALA A 327 -7.49 -19.53 6.03
N ALA A 328 -8.77 -19.66 6.38
CA ALA A 328 -9.82 -19.99 5.42
C ALA A 328 -9.97 -18.91 4.32
N LEU A 329 -9.88 -17.63 4.69
CA LEU A 329 -9.88 -16.52 3.73
C LEU A 329 -8.66 -16.58 2.82
N LEU A 330 -7.46 -16.83 3.35
CA LEU A 330 -6.24 -17.00 2.58
C LEU A 330 -6.35 -18.16 1.60
N LEU A 331 -6.82 -19.32 2.06
CA LEU A 331 -7.02 -20.49 1.20
C LEU A 331 -7.99 -20.16 0.07
N ARG A 332 -9.20 -19.67 0.36
CA ARG A 332 -10.16 -19.27 -0.68
C ARG A 332 -9.60 -18.24 -1.62
N THR A 333 -8.87 -17.26 -1.10
CA THR A 333 -8.23 -16.23 -1.92
C THR A 333 -7.26 -16.90 -2.88
N THR A 334 -6.28 -17.66 -2.38
CA THR A 334 -5.21 -18.26 -3.18
C THR A 334 -5.69 -19.32 -4.17
N THR A 335 -6.74 -20.08 -3.85
CA THR A 335 -7.32 -21.12 -4.71
C THR A 335 -8.41 -20.62 -5.63
N SER A 336 -9.08 -19.50 -5.31
CA SER A 336 -9.96 -18.85 -6.27
C SER A 336 -9.13 -18.60 -7.52
N PRO A 337 -9.65 -18.88 -8.72
CA PRO A 337 -8.99 -18.38 -9.93
C PRO A 337 -8.70 -16.91 -9.67
N GLY A 338 -7.42 -16.54 -9.63
CA GLY A 338 -7.09 -15.14 -9.85
C GLY A 338 -7.68 -14.75 -11.19
N THR A 339 -7.54 -13.51 -11.60
CA THR A 339 -7.55 -13.21 -13.03
C THR A 339 -6.33 -13.89 -13.69
N SER A 340 -6.22 -15.21 -13.64
CA SER A 340 -5.51 -15.99 -14.63
C SER A 340 -6.11 -15.54 -15.94
N LYS A 341 -5.24 -15.05 -16.83
CA LYS A 341 -5.68 -14.61 -18.14
C LYS A 341 -6.48 -15.75 -18.75
N VAL A 342 -7.69 -15.46 -19.18
CA VAL A 342 -8.50 -16.43 -19.89
C VAL A 342 -7.81 -16.66 -21.23
N THR A 343 -7.58 -17.91 -21.59
CA THR A 343 -7.02 -18.19 -22.91
C THR A 343 -8.04 -17.81 -23.98
N ILE A 344 -7.60 -17.39 -25.16
CA ILE A 344 -8.51 -17.10 -26.28
C ILE A 344 -9.40 -18.30 -26.60
N ARG A 345 -8.87 -19.52 -26.41
CA ARG A 345 -9.64 -20.75 -26.54
C ARG A 345 -10.80 -20.81 -25.56
N GLU A 346 -10.54 -20.63 -24.27
CA GLU A 346 -11.61 -20.62 -23.25
C GLU A 346 -12.61 -19.49 -23.50
N LEU A 347 -12.10 -18.29 -23.85
CA LEU A 347 -12.93 -17.13 -24.12
C LEU A 347 -13.87 -17.34 -25.32
N ASN A 348 -13.45 -18.13 -26.32
CA ASN A 348 -14.29 -18.53 -27.45
C ASN A 348 -15.45 -19.44 -27.05
N ASP A 349 -15.24 -20.29 -26.03
CA ASP A 349 -16.24 -21.23 -25.54
C ASP A 349 -17.22 -20.61 -24.52
N PHE A 350 -16.90 -19.41 -24.00
CA PHE A 350 -17.73 -18.76 -22.99
C PHE A 350 -19.13 -18.38 -23.49
N GLY A 351 -20.13 -18.48 -22.60
CA GLY A 351 -21.44 -17.89 -22.81
C GLY A 351 -21.38 -16.35 -22.82
N ARG A 352 -22.43 -15.69 -23.31
CA ARG A 352 -22.51 -14.22 -23.43
C ARG A 352 -22.21 -13.49 -22.11
N THR A 353 -22.75 -13.98 -21.00
CA THR A 353 -22.52 -13.39 -19.66
C THR A 353 -21.06 -13.46 -19.22
N ALA A 354 -20.41 -14.60 -19.42
CA ALA A 354 -19.00 -14.79 -19.03
C ALA A 354 -18.05 -13.97 -19.91
N PHE A 355 -18.33 -13.86 -21.21
CA PHE A 355 -17.57 -12.98 -22.09
C PHE A 355 -17.71 -11.50 -21.73
N ASP A 356 -18.93 -11.04 -21.42
CA ASP A 356 -19.18 -9.64 -21.02
C ASP A 356 -18.48 -9.30 -19.70
N ALA A 357 -18.41 -10.24 -18.75
CA ALA A 357 -17.67 -10.04 -17.50
C ALA A 357 -16.16 -9.79 -17.72
N ILE A 358 -15.57 -10.40 -18.76
CA ILE A 358 -14.14 -10.25 -19.08
C ILE A 358 -13.89 -9.06 -20.02
N CYS A 359 -14.66 -8.94 -21.10
CA CYS A 359 -14.43 -7.97 -22.16
C CYS A 359 -15.23 -6.66 -22.01
N GLY A 360 -16.32 -6.65 -21.24
CA GLY A 360 -17.13 -5.46 -20.99
C GLY A 360 -16.36 -4.31 -20.33
N PRO A 361 -15.57 -4.57 -19.26
CA PRO A 361 -14.76 -3.55 -18.60
C PRO A 361 -13.61 -2.95 -19.44
N LEU A 362 -13.32 -3.51 -20.62
CA LEU A 362 -12.26 -2.99 -21.51
C LEU A 362 -12.55 -1.56 -21.99
N PHE A 363 -13.82 -1.17 -22.02
CA PHE A 363 -14.26 0.16 -22.44
C PHE A 363 -15.07 0.81 -21.32
N GLU A 364 -14.68 2.03 -20.93
CA GLU A 364 -15.26 2.72 -19.79
C GLU A 364 -16.79 2.86 -19.91
N HIS A 365 -17.52 2.28 -18.95
CA HIS A 365 -18.98 2.23 -18.90
C HIS A 365 -19.69 1.86 -20.23
N SER A 366 -19.01 1.10 -21.10
CA SER A 366 -19.47 0.84 -22.48
C SER A 366 -19.45 -0.66 -22.84
N PRO A 367 -20.15 -1.52 -22.07
CA PRO A 367 -20.14 -2.97 -22.31
C PRO A 367 -20.77 -3.38 -23.64
N TRP A 368 -21.55 -2.48 -24.26
CA TRP A 368 -22.19 -2.72 -25.56
C TRP A 368 -21.19 -3.11 -26.66
N ILE A 369 -19.93 -2.65 -26.57
CA ILE A 369 -18.88 -3.02 -27.54
C ILE A 369 -18.59 -4.52 -27.42
N ALA A 370 -18.29 -5.01 -26.22
CA ALA A 370 -18.07 -6.43 -25.98
C ALA A 370 -19.31 -7.27 -26.36
N GLN A 371 -20.50 -6.80 -26.01
CA GLN A 371 -21.76 -7.48 -26.32
C GLN A 371 -22.05 -7.58 -27.82
N GLN A 372 -21.63 -6.59 -28.62
CA GLN A 372 -21.76 -6.59 -30.09
C GLN A 372 -20.63 -7.36 -30.77
N THR A 373 -19.45 -7.44 -30.16
CA THR A 373 -18.32 -8.23 -30.66
C THR A 373 -18.47 -9.73 -30.38
N TRP A 374 -19.15 -10.13 -29.30
CA TRP A 374 -19.36 -11.53 -28.91
C TRP A 374 -19.82 -12.51 -30.02
N PRO A 375 -20.76 -12.14 -30.92
CA PRO A 375 -21.19 -13.02 -32.02
C PRO A 375 -20.13 -13.27 -33.10
N LEU A 376 -19.04 -12.51 -33.13
CA LEU A 376 -17.97 -12.61 -34.13
C LEU A 376 -16.96 -13.74 -33.83
N ARG A 377 -17.14 -14.44 -32.72
CA ARG A 377 -16.33 -15.60 -32.32
C ARG A 377 -16.48 -16.75 -33.32
N PRO A 378 -15.47 -17.64 -33.45
CA PRO A 378 -14.24 -17.68 -32.65
C PRO A 378 -13.17 -16.67 -33.12
N PHE A 379 -12.39 -16.15 -32.17
CA PHE A 379 -11.19 -15.35 -32.43
C PHE A 379 -9.95 -16.24 -32.46
N GLU A 380 -9.02 -15.99 -33.38
CA GLU A 380 -7.81 -16.79 -33.53
C GLU A 380 -6.80 -16.56 -32.41
N ASN A 381 -6.61 -15.30 -32.02
CA ASN A 381 -5.65 -14.84 -31.01
C ASN A 381 -6.13 -13.51 -30.40
N VAL A 382 -5.39 -13.00 -29.42
CA VAL A 382 -5.73 -11.76 -28.69
C VAL A 382 -5.77 -10.55 -29.63
N ASP A 383 -4.88 -10.49 -30.63
CA ASP A 383 -4.88 -9.40 -31.60
C ASP A 383 -6.11 -9.45 -32.53
N ALA A 384 -6.61 -10.64 -32.89
CA ALA A 384 -7.85 -10.80 -33.66
C ALA A 384 -9.08 -10.35 -32.86
N LEU A 385 -9.14 -10.68 -31.56
CA LEU A 385 -10.18 -10.17 -30.66
C LEU A 385 -10.10 -8.64 -30.52
N HIS A 386 -8.90 -8.09 -30.32
CA HIS A 386 -8.69 -6.66 -30.24
C HIS A 386 -9.14 -5.93 -31.52
N ALA A 387 -8.79 -6.47 -32.68
CA ALA A 387 -9.22 -5.95 -33.97
C ALA A 387 -10.74 -5.98 -34.13
N ALA A 388 -11.41 -7.06 -33.69
CA ALA A 388 -12.87 -7.18 -33.73
C ALA A 388 -13.57 -6.17 -32.80
N LEU A 389 -13.05 -5.97 -31.58
CA LEU A 389 -13.54 -4.95 -30.64
C LEU A 389 -13.35 -3.53 -31.24
N PHE A 390 -12.20 -3.26 -31.84
CA PHE A 390 -11.90 -1.99 -32.49
C PHE A 390 -12.80 -1.72 -33.69
N GLN A 391 -13.04 -2.73 -34.53
CA GLN A 391 -13.97 -2.62 -35.65
C GLN A 391 -15.39 -2.35 -35.16
N THR A 392 -15.85 -3.06 -34.13
CA THR A 392 -17.19 -2.87 -33.53
C THR A 392 -17.37 -1.43 -33.05
N MET A 393 -16.38 -0.89 -32.34
CA MET A 393 -16.38 0.51 -31.90
C MET A 393 -16.41 1.50 -33.09
N ASN A 394 -15.61 1.27 -34.14
CA ASN A 394 -15.54 2.16 -35.30
C ASN A 394 -16.76 2.09 -36.22
N SER A 395 -17.48 0.97 -36.24
CA SER A 395 -18.72 0.80 -36.99
C SER A 395 -19.96 1.33 -36.26
N ALA A 396 -19.84 1.70 -34.98
CA ALA A 396 -20.94 2.29 -34.21
C ALA A 396 -21.33 3.69 -34.72
N SER A 397 -22.54 4.12 -34.36
CA SER A 397 -23.03 5.48 -34.66
C SER A 397 -22.15 6.55 -34.02
N ASP A 398 -22.16 7.75 -34.60
CA ASP A 398 -21.40 8.88 -34.07
C ASP A 398 -21.84 9.24 -32.64
N ASP A 399 -23.12 9.08 -32.31
CA ASP A 399 -23.64 9.27 -30.96
C ASP A 399 -23.07 8.26 -29.96
N ALA A 400 -22.97 6.98 -30.35
CA ALA A 400 -22.39 5.93 -29.50
C ALA A 400 -20.89 6.15 -29.28
N LYS A 401 -20.16 6.57 -30.32
CA LYS A 401 -18.73 6.94 -30.22
C LYS A 401 -18.53 8.13 -29.29
N LEU A 402 -19.35 9.18 -29.42
CA LEU A 402 -19.28 10.35 -28.54
C LEU A 402 -19.63 10.01 -27.10
N ALA A 403 -20.63 9.14 -26.87
CA ALA A 403 -20.99 8.66 -25.54
C ALA A 403 -19.83 7.88 -24.90
N LEU A 404 -19.17 6.99 -25.65
CA LEU A 404 -17.98 6.25 -25.22
C LEU A 404 -16.84 7.20 -24.80
N ILE A 405 -16.53 8.21 -25.63
CA ILE A 405 -15.47 9.18 -25.29
C ILE A 405 -15.83 9.95 -24.01
N ARG A 406 -17.09 10.36 -23.86
CA ARG A 406 -17.55 11.10 -22.66
C ARG A 406 -17.62 10.25 -21.40
N ALA A 407 -17.74 8.92 -21.53
CA ALA A 407 -17.74 8.00 -20.39
C ALA A 407 -16.37 7.89 -19.71
N HIS A 408 -15.28 8.26 -20.39
CA HIS A 408 -13.94 8.23 -19.81
C HIS A 408 -13.74 9.40 -18.83
N PRO A 409 -13.05 9.17 -17.70
CA PRO A 409 -12.76 10.23 -16.74
C PRO A 409 -11.67 11.18 -17.26
N ASP A 410 -11.64 12.41 -16.73
CA ASP A 410 -10.50 13.31 -16.95
C ASP A 410 -9.24 12.78 -16.27
N LEU A 411 -8.08 12.99 -16.92
CA LEU A 411 -6.77 12.77 -16.29
C LEU A 411 -6.58 13.74 -15.14
N VAL A 412 -6.18 13.26 -13.96
CA VAL A 412 -5.96 14.11 -12.76
C VAL A 412 -7.25 14.85 -12.33
N GLY A 413 -8.41 14.44 -12.84
CA GLY A 413 -9.68 15.12 -12.60
C GLY A 413 -10.26 14.90 -11.20
N LYS A 414 -11.42 15.51 -10.93
CA LYS A 414 -12.10 15.39 -9.63
C LYS A 414 -12.31 13.94 -9.19
N LEU A 415 -12.75 13.06 -10.10
CA LEU A 415 -12.93 11.63 -9.81
C LEU A 415 -11.61 10.93 -9.41
N ALA A 416 -10.49 11.33 -10.00
CA ALA A 416 -9.17 10.80 -9.64
C ALA A 416 -8.75 11.23 -8.23
N ARG A 417 -9.00 12.50 -7.88
CA ARG A 417 -8.66 13.05 -6.56
C ARG A 417 -9.57 12.55 -5.45
N ASP A 418 -10.85 12.32 -5.77
CA ASP A 418 -11.85 11.81 -4.83
C ASP A 418 -11.79 10.27 -4.70
N GLY A 419 -10.87 9.59 -5.42
CA GLY A 419 -10.73 8.12 -5.38
C GLY A 419 -11.90 7.35 -5.99
N GLN A 420 -12.65 7.98 -6.90
CA GLN A 420 -13.88 7.45 -7.50
C GLN A 420 -13.68 6.87 -8.91
N LEU A 421 -12.43 6.74 -9.37
CA LEU A 421 -12.11 6.08 -10.64
C LEU A 421 -12.40 4.58 -10.57
N THR A 422 -12.63 3.97 -11.73
CA THR A 422 -12.58 2.52 -11.84
C THR A 422 -11.17 2.00 -11.52
N ALA A 423 -11.07 0.74 -11.10
CA ALA A 423 -9.79 0.13 -10.75
C ALA A 423 -8.77 0.19 -11.91
N ASP A 424 -9.24 -0.05 -13.14
CA ASP A 424 -8.40 0.06 -14.35
C ASP A 424 -7.88 1.49 -14.56
N SER A 425 -8.76 2.50 -14.51
CA SER A 425 -8.35 3.90 -14.65
C SER A 425 -7.43 4.38 -13.53
N THR A 426 -7.61 3.85 -12.31
CA THR A 426 -6.72 4.16 -11.16
C THR A 426 -5.31 3.64 -11.42
N GLY A 427 -5.17 2.37 -11.80
CA GLY A 427 -3.88 1.76 -12.11
C GLY A 427 -3.20 2.39 -13.33
N GLU A 428 -3.98 2.72 -14.36
CA GLU A 428 -3.49 3.40 -15.56
C GLU A 428 -2.90 4.77 -15.25
N GLN A 429 -3.60 5.62 -14.47
CA GLN A 429 -3.08 6.94 -14.11
C GLN A 429 -1.85 6.86 -13.19
N ALA A 430 -1.83 5.91 -12.25
CA ALA A 430 -0.67 5.68 -11.38
C ALA A 430 0.58 5.32 -12.21
N SER A 431 0.45 4.45 -13.20
CA SER A 431 1.58 4.01 -14.04
C SER A 431 2.24 5.15 -14.84
N ALA A 432 1.48 6.20 -15.17
CA ALA A 432 1.98 7.37 -15.88
C ALA A 432 2.62 8.43 -14.96
N GLY A 433 2.66 8.17 -13.64
CA GLY A 433 3.15 9.10 -12.63
C GLY A 433 2.17 10.24 -12.30
N LEU A 434 0.89 10.09 -12.65
CA LEU A 434 -0.14 11.12 -12.43
C LEU A 434 -0.64 11.19 -10.98
N THR A 435 -0.24 10.22 -10.14
CA THR A 435 -0.51 10.19 -8.69
C THR A 435 0.50 11.00 -7.88
N ASN A 436 1.62 11.43 -8.49
CA ASN A 436 2.68 12.20 -7.82
C ASN A 436 2.99 13.49 -8.60
N LEU A 437 2.03 14.41 -8.60
CA LEU A 437 2.10 15.69 -9.29
C LEU A 437 2.32 16.83 -8.30
N THR A 438 3.14 17.80 -8.69
CA THR A 438 3.30 19.08 -8.01
C THR A 438 2.04 19.92 -8.14
N THR A 439 1.85 20.88 -7.24
CA THR A 439 0.71 21.82 -7.28
C THR A 439 0.60 22.56 -8.61
N ASP A 440 1.73 22.92 -9.22
CA ASP A 440 1.74 23.61 -10.52
C ASP A 440 1.38 22.67 -11.68
N GLU A 441 1.82 21.41 -11.64
CA GLU A 441 1.41 20.39 -12.63
C GLU A 441 -0.10 20.12 -12.53
N ILE A 442 -0.65 20.00 -11.32
CA ILE A 442 -2.10 19.80 -11.10
C ILE A 442 -2.88 20.99 -11.70
N ARG A 443 -2.47 22.22 -11.39
CA ARG A 443 -3.09 23.43 -11.96
C ARG A 443 -3.05 23.38 -13.49
N ARG A 444 -1.92 22.94 -14.06
CA ARG A 444 -1.77 22.86 -15.52
C ARG A 444 -2.68 21.82 -16.15
N PHE A 445 -2.84 20.65 -15.54
CA PHE A 445 -3.81 19.65 -15.97
C PHE A 445 -5.25 20.17 -15.90
N ASP A 446 -5.64 20.84 -14.80
CA ASP A 446 -6.98 21.41 -14.63
C ASP A 446 -7.30 22.47 -15.71
N GLU A 447 -6.33 23.34 -16.03
CA GLU A 447 -6.43 24.33 -17.12
C GLU A 447 -6.65 23.66 -18.48
N LEU A 448 -5.83 22.66 -18.80
CA LEU A 448 -5.86 21.98 -20.09
C LEU A 448 -7.12 21.11 -20.26
N ASN A 449 -7.55 20.40 -19.21
CA ASN A 449 -8.80 19.64 -19.20
C ASN A 449 -10.01 20.57 -19.41
N SER A 450 -10.03 21.72 -18.72
CA SER A 450 -11.09 22.73 -18.88
C SER A 450 -11.14 23.28 -20.31
N ALA A 451 -9.97 23.58 -20.91
CA ALA A 451 -9.88 24.01 -22.30
C ALA A 451 -10.38 22.93 -23.27
N TYR A 452 -10.06 21.66 -23.00
CA TYR A 452 -10.51 20.52 -23.81
C TYR A 452 -12.02 20.38 -23.83
N ARG A 453 -12.63 20.34 -22.64
CA ARG A 453 -14.08 20.23 -22.49
C ARG A 453 -14.79 21.40 -23.16
N LYS A 454 -14.28 22.63 -23.01
CA LYS A 454 -14.84 23.81 -23.66
C LYS A 454 -14.78 23.74 -25.19
N LYS A 455 -13.70 23.23 -25.77
CA LYS A 455 -13.51 23.19 -27.22
C LYS A 455 -14.27 22.02 -27.88
N PHE A 456 -14.18 20.84 -27.30
CA PHE A 456 -14.61 19.60 -27.97
C PHE A 456 -15.87 18.96 -27.38
N ASP A 457 -16.27 19.37 -26.17
CA ASP A 457 -17.42 18.84 -25.42
C ASP A 457 -17.25 17.36 -24.99
N PHE A 458 -16.00 16.96 -24.79
CA PHE A 458 -15.60 15.66 -24.25
C PHE A 458 -14.19 15.75 -23.61
N PRO A 459 -13.82 14.82 -22.72
CA PRO A 459 -12.52 14.80 -22.03
C PRO A 459 -11.33 14.52 -22.95
N PHE A 460 -10.13 14.92 -22.54
CA PHE A 460 -8.89 14.54 -23.23
C PHE A 460 -8.58 13.05 -22.98
N ILE A 461 -8.42 12.28 -24.05
CA ILE A 461 -8.11 10.85 -23.98
C ILE A 461 -6.72 10.54 -24.51
N ILE A 462 -5.94 9.82 -23.71
CA ILE A 462 -4.65 9.24 -24.07
C ILE A 462 -4.43 7.94 -23.28
N CYS A 463 -3.76 6.95 -23.86
CA CYS A 463 -3.36 5.74 -23.16
C CYS A 463 -2.26 6.05 -22.14
N ALA A 464 -2.63 6.21 -20.87
CA ALA A 464 -1.69 6.60 -19.81
C ALA A 464 -0.54 5.59 -19.65
N ARG A 465 -0.80 4.27 -19.78
CA ARG A 465 0.24 3.22 -19.68
C ARG A 465 1.32 3.26 -20.77
N GLU A 466 1.06 3.95 -21.88
CA GLU A 466 2.06 4.16 -22.95
C GLU A 466 2.77 5.52 -22.85
N ASN A 467 2.45 6.32 -21.83
CA ASN A 467 2.90 7.70 -21.73
C ASN A 467 3.38 8.05 -20.31
N ARG A 468 4.18 9.10 -20.20
CA ARG A 468 4.54 9.70 -18.90
C ARG A 468 3.91 11.08 -18.79
N LYS A 469 3.72 11.57 -17.56
CA LYS A 469 3.13 12.89 -17.27
C LYS A 469 3.68 14.03 -18.13
N ASP A 470 4.99 14.10 -18.36
CA ASP A 470 5.63 15.16 -19.16
C ASP A 470 5.22 15.09 -20.63
N ALA A 471 5.14 13.87 -21.18
CA ALA A 471 4.71 13.65 -22.57
C ALA A 471 3.23 14.01 -22.74
N ILE A 472 2.38 13.69 -21.75
CA ILE A 472 0.97 14.05 -21.75
C ILE A 472 0.80 15.57 -21.75
N LEU A 473 1.49 16.26 -20.83
CA LEU A 473 1.45 17.73 -20.74
C LEU A 473 1.99 18.43 -22.00
N ALA A 474 2.93 17.81 -22.71
CA ALA A 474 3.44 18.33 -23.98
C ALA A 474 2.46 18.11 -25.16
N VAL A 475 1.66 17.04 -25.13
CA VAL A 475 0.73 16.65 -26.21
C VAL A 475 -0.61 17.39 -26.12
N MET A 476 -1.14 17.62 -24.91
CA MET A 476 -2.45 18.25 -24.73
C MET A 476 -2.58 19.60 -25.46
N PRO A 477 -1.62 20.56 -25.36
CA PRO A 477 -1.71 21.83 -26.09
C PRO A 477 -1.70 21.66 -27.61
N ARG A 478 -0.92 20.70 -28.14
CA ARG A 478 -0.87 20.44 -29.58
C ARG A 478 -2.18 19.87 -30.09
N ARG A 479 -2.79 18.93 -29.35
CA ARG A 479 -4.09 18.36 -29.73
C ARG A 479 -5.25 19.34 -29.55
N LEU A 480 -5.12 20.35 -28.69
CA LEU A 480 -6.04 21.48 -28.67
C LEU A 480 -6.07 22.28 -29.97
N GLU A 481 -5.10 22.13 -30.89
CA GLU A 481 -5.14 22.74 -32.22
C GLU A 481 -5.99 21.95 -33.22
N ASN A 482 -6.28 20.67 -32.94
CA ASN A 482 -7.07 19.81 -33.82
C ASN A 482 -8.48 20.37 -34.07
N ASN A 483 -9.04 20.05 -35.23
CA ASN A 483 -10.49 20.17 -35.43
C ASN A 483 -11.22 19.02 -34.71
N ARG A 484 -12.52 19.21 -34.45
CA ARG A 484 -13.31 18.25 -33.65
C ARG A 484 -13.35 16.84 -34.26
N GLN A 485 -13.38 16.71 -35.58
CA GLN A 485 -13.46 15.41 -36.24
C GLN A 485 -12.15 14.63 -36.12
N THR A 486 -11.01 15.29 -36.36
CA THR A 486 -9.67 14.73 -36.12
C THR A 486 -9.52 14.30 -34.66
N GLU A 487 -10.04 15.10 -33.73
CA GLU A 487 -9.89 14.82 -32.32
C GLU A 487 -10.75 13.64 -31.84
N ILE A 488 -11.97 13.48 -32.36
CA ILE A 488 -12.80 12.29 -32.13
C ILE A 488 -12.06 11.03 -32.63
N ALA A 489 -11.50 11.06 -33.84
CA ALA A 489 -10.76 9.94 -34.39
C ALA A 489 -9.51 9.60 -33.54
N THR A 490 -8.81 10.64 -33.06
CA THR A 490 -7.65 10.46 -32.19
C THR A 490 -8.04 9.87 -30.84
N ALA A 491 -9.13 10.35 -30.23
CA ALA A 491 -9.64 9.81 -28.97
C ALA A 491 -10.03 8.33 -29.10
N LEU A 492 -10.71 7.94 -30.18
CA LEU A 492 -11.07 6.55 -30.43
C LEU A 492 -9.83 5.66 -30.62
N ALA A 493 -8.79 6.14 -31.30
CA ALA A 493 -7.53 5.41 -31.43
C ALA A 493 -6.83 5.21 -30.07
N GLU A 494 -6.85 6.20 -29.19
CA GLU A 494 -6.32 6.08 -27.83
C GLU A 494 -7.15 5.13 -26.95
N ILE A 495 -8.49 5.16 -27.06
CA ILE A 495 -9.38 4.20 -26.39
C ILE A 495 -9.08 2.77 -26.85
N ALA A 496 -8.78 2.56 -28.13
CA ALA A 496 -8.39 1.25 -28.63
C ALA A 496 -7.09 0.74 -27.99
N LYS A 497 -6.10 1.62 -27.79
CA LYS A 497 -4.85 1.27 -27.08
C LYS A 497 -5.11 0.92 -25.61
N ILE A 498 -5.93 1.73 -24.93
CA ILE A 498 -6.36 1.47 -23.54
C ILE A 498 -7.02 0.09 -23.46
N ALA A 499 -7.99 -0.19 -24.33
CA ALA A 499 -8.67 -1.48 -24.39
C ALA A 499 -7.70 -2.64 -24.68
N ARG A 500 -6.69 -2.45 -25.52
CA ARG A 500 -5.65 -3.47 -25.79
C ARG A 500 -4.87 -3.83 -24.55
N VAL A 501 -4.42 -2.81 -23.83
CA VAL A 501 -3.61 -2.97 -22.63
C VAL A 501 -4.43 -3.64 -21.52
N ARG A 502 -5.69 -3.21 -21.32
CA ARG A 502 -6.65 -3.87 -20.41
C ARG A 502 -6.95 -5.31 -20.82
N LEU A 503 -7.02 -5.59 -22.12
CA LEU A 503 -7.28 -6.93 -22.66
C LEU A 503 -6.10 -7.86 -22.38
N LEU A 504 -4.87 -7.38 -22.58
CA LEU A 504 -3.66 -8.14 -22.29
C LEU A 504 -3.51 -8.46 -20.81
N ASP A 505 -4.10 -7.70 -19.90
CA ASP A 505 -4.11 -8.06 -18.47
C ASP A 505 -5.08 -9.22 -18.16
N ARG A 506 -6.06 -9.47 -19.05
CA ARG A 506 -7.20 -10.38 -18.81
C ARG A 506 -7.23 -11.62 -19.70
N VAL A 507 -6.59 -11.57 -20.87
CA VAL A 507 -6.68 -12.61 -21.90
C VAL A 507 -5.28 -12.90 -22.48
N CYS A 508 -4.99 -14.16 -22.76
CA CYS A 508 -3.76 -14.62 -23.40
C CYS A 508 -4.05 -15.59 -24.57
N ASP A 509 -3.08 -15.82 -25.44
CA ASP A 509 -3.23 -16.77 -26.55
C ASP A 509 -3.20 -18.24 -26.08
N SER A 510 -2.46 -18.52 -25.00
CA SER A 510 -2.21 -19.86 -24.46
C SER A 510 -2.17 -19.87 -22.95
#